data_AF-A0A940WC53-F1
#
_entry.id   AF-A0A940WC53-F1
#
_cell.length_a   1.000
_cell.length_b   1.000
_cell.length_c   1.000
_cell.angle_alpha   90.00
_cell.angle_beta   90.00
_cell.angle_gamma   90.00
#
_symmetry.space_group_name_H-M   'P 1'
#
loop_
_entity.id
_entity.type
_entity.pdbx_description
1 polymer ?
#
loop_
_entity_poly.entity_id
_entity_poly.type
_entity_poly.pdbx_seq_one_letter_code
_entity_poly.pdbx_strand_id
1 'polypeptide(L)'
;MGVSRSDEAVVERMALREAAVSLLVAPDQPPGVVRPPAPDVEVRVVACPACGAGASAGEGTAEGTAESAGDRAGGSAGEPDVPFAHWTTAPAGSPPTGLPVLRMLGCEWLTPRAVLPLAVAVEREPGRAAWAFRTRGVARVDGYDTLPALDESERWADLVVRGAGLAPLAGAELTLPAVTRSRWGSPEPLFAGPHAPAELAGLGGLYLAVRLRAVERALDEGAA
;
A
#
# COMPACT_ATOMS: atom_id res chain seq x y z
N MET A 1 -14.06 5.46 23.10
CA MET A 1 -15.09 5.74 22.07
C MET A 1 -15.40 4.41 21.39
N GLY A 2 -16.68 4.04 21.26
CA GLY A 2 -17.05 2.78 20.63
C GLY A 2 -16.95 2.89 19.11
N VAL A 3 -16.51 1.82 18.44
CA VAL A 3 -16.54 1.69 16.98
C VAL A 3 -18.00 1.72 16.52
N SER A 4 -18.32 2.53 15.51
CA SER A 4 -19.67 2.58 14.97
C SER A 4 -19.92 1.41 14.00
N ARG A 5 -21.16 0.92 13.89
CA ARG A 5 -21.53 -0.08 12.86
C ARG A 5 -21.22 0.41 11.44
N SER A 6 -21.27 1.72 11.20
CA SER A 6 -20.87 2.30 9.92
C SER A 6 -19.38 2.11 9.64
N ASP A 7 -18.51 2.21 10.64
CA ASP A 7 -17.08 1.99 10.48
C ASP A 7 -16.77 0.52 10.22
N GLU A 8 -17.44 -0.40 10.91
CA GLU A 8 -17.32 -1.84 10.66
C GLU A 8 -17.69 -2.18 9.21
N ALA A 9 -18.81 -1.68 8.71
CA ALA A 9 -19.24 -1.89 7.33
C ALA A 9 -18.27 -1.30 6.29
N VAL A 10 -17.59 -0.19 6.60
CA VAL A 10 -16.56 0.37 5.74
C VAL A 10 -15.32 -0.54 5.71
N VAL A 11 -14.86 -0.97 6.89
CA VAL A 11 -13.70 -1.87 7.05
C VAL A 11 -13.93 -3.20 6.35
N GLU A 12 -15.15 -3.75 6.44
CA GLU A 12 -15.54 -4.97 5.72
C GLU A 12 -15.39 -4.80 4.20
N ARG A 13 -15.90 -3.70 3.62
CA ARG A 13 -15.75 -3.45 2.19
C ARG A 13 -14.29 -3.32 1.76
N MET A 14 -13.49 -2.60 2.54
CA MET A 14 -12.05 -2.45 2.27
C MET A 14 -11.31 -3.80 2.36
N ALA A 15 -11.69 -4.66 3.31
CA ALA A 15 -11.12 -5.99 3.47
C ALA A 15 -11.49 -6.91 2.30
N LEU A 16 -12.76 -6.90 1.88
CA LEU A 16 -13.24 -7.64 0.71
C LEU A 16 -12.56 -7.17 -0.58
N ARG A 17 -12.36 -5.86 -0.73
CA ARG A 17 -11.60 -5.30 -1.86
C ARG A 17 -10.17 -5.79 -1.88
N GLU A 18 -9.45 -5.73 -0.75
CA GLU A 18 -8.07 -6.24 -0.66
C GLU A 18 -8.00 -7.74 -0.95
N ALA A 19 -8.95 -8.53 -0.47
CA ALA A 19 -9.05 -9.96 -0.78
C ALA A 19 -9.23 -10.18 -2.28
N ALA A 20 -10.18 -9.49 -2.91
CA ALA A 20 -10.48 -9.63 -4.34
C ALA A 20 -9.27 -9.26 -5.22
N VAL A 21 -8.56 -8.17 -4.90
CA VAL A 21 -7.34 -7.83 -5.65
C VAL A 21 -6.19 -8.80 -5.42
N SER A 22 -6.07 -9.36 -4.21
CA SER A 22 -5.05 -10.37 -3.90
C SER A 22 -5.23 -11.64 -4.73
N LEU A 23 -6.45 -11.88 -5.23
CA LEU A 23 -6.82 -13.02 -6.06
C LEU A 23 -6.78 -12.72 -7.56
N LEU A 24 -6.41 -11.50 -7.98
CA LEU A 24 -6.24 -11.18 -9.41
C LEU A 24 -5.12 -11.98 -10.08
N VAL A 25 -4.21 -12.53 -9.27
CA VAL A 25 -3.05 -13.26 -9.70
C VAL A 25 -3.05 -14.61 -9.01
N ALA A 26 -2.73 -15.66 -9.77
CA ALA A 26 -2.78 -17.03 -9.28
C ALA A 26 -1.89 -17.24 -8.04
N PRO A 27 -2.36 -18.02 -7.05
CA PRO A 27 -1.68 -18.19 -5.77
C PRO A 27 -0.40 -19.03 -5.86
N ASP A 28 -0.20 -19.75 -6.97
CA ASP A 28 0.93 -20.64 -7.25
C ASP A 28 2.22 -19.91 -7.67
N GLN A 29 2.21 -18.58 -7.67
CA GLN A 29 3.40 -17.80 -7.99
C GLN A 29 4.47 -17.88 -6.89
N PRO A 30 5.74 -18.12 -7.26
CA PRO A 30 6.84 -18.07 -6.32
C PRO A 30 6.91 -16.70 -5.61
N PRO A 31 7.35 -16.65 -4.34
CA PRO A 31 7.62 -15.38 -3.65
C PRO A 31 8.54 -14.47 -4.49
N GLY A 32 8.20 -13.18 -4.55
CA GLY A 32 8.97 -12.19 -5.33
C GLY A 32 8.68 -12.18 -6.83
N VAL A 33 7.90 -13.14 -7.36
CA VAL A 33 7.44 -13.14 -8.74
C VAL A 33 6.00 -12.64 -8.78
N VAL A 34 5.74 -11.63 -9.62
CA VAL A 34 4.39 -11.23 -10.02
C VAL A 34 4.24 -11.55 -11.51
N ARG A 35 3.13 -12.15 -11.92
CA ARG A 35 2.72 -12.24 -13.34
C ARG A 35 1.44 -11.45 -13.56
N PRO A 36 1.41 -10.51 -14.53
CA PRO A 36 2.52 -10.05 -15.38
C PRO A 36 3.73 -9.56 -14.58
N PRO A 37 4.96 -9.54 -15.14
CA PRO A 37 6.11 -8.99 -14.43
C PRO A 37 5.77 -7.62 -13.85
N ALA A 38 6.21 -7.36 -12.62
CA ALA A 38 5.97 -6.07 -11.99
C ALA A 38 6.52 -4.95 -12.91
N PRO A 39 5.69 -3.98 -13.32
CA PRO A 39 6.14 -2.93 -14.22
C PRO A 39 7.26 -2.12 -13.56
N ASP A 40 8.04 -1.42 -14.37
CA ASP A 40 8.96 -0.41 -13.84
C ASP A 40 8.13 0.71 -13.18
N VAL A 41 8.44 0.99 -11.92
CA VAL A 41 7.78 2.01 -11.11
C VAL A 41 8.84 2.86 -10.45
N GLU A 42 8.61 4.17 -10.45
CA GLU A 42 9.38 5.09 -9.64
C GLU A 42 8.70 5.25 -8.27
N VAL A 43 9.43 4.91 -7.21
CA VAL A 43 8.96 5.04 -5.83
C VAL A 43 9.41 6.39 -5.26
N ARG A 44 8.43 7.21 -4.88
CA ARG A 44 8.63 8.50 -4.24
C ARG A 44 8.50 8.35 -2.73
N VAL A 45 9.61 8.48 -2.01
CA VAL A 45 9.60 8.38 -0.55
C VAL A 45 9.14 9.69 0.06
N VAL A 46 8.08 9.63 0.86
CA VAL A 46 7.53 10.74 1.63
C VAL A 46 7.97 10.60 3.09
N ALA A 47 8.39 11.70 3.71
CA ALA A 47 8.75 11.69 5.12
C ALA A 47 7.51 11.35 5.98
N CYS A 48 7.66 10.40 6.92
CA CYS A 48 6.59 10.07 7.85
C CYS A 48 6.49 11.15 8.95
N PRO A 49 5.34 11.84 9.10
CA PRO A 49 5.20 12.86 10.13
C PRO A 49 5.18 12.30 11.56
N ALA A 50 4.94 10.99 11.73
CA ALA A 50 4.88 10.36 13.04
C ALA A 50 6.26 9.94 13.59
N CYS A 51 7.16 9.45 12.74
CA CYS A 51 8.45 8.91 13.18
C CYS A 51 9.68 9.52 12.48
N GLY A 52 9.48 10.43 11.51
CA GLY A 52 10.56 11.09 10.77
C GLY A 52 11.26 10.23 9.71
N ALA A 53 10.83 8.97 9.50
CA ALA A 53 11.44 8.11 8.49
C ALA A 53 11.29 8.70 7.08
N GLY A 54 12.36 8.70 6.29
CA GLY A 54 12.40 9.29 4.95
C GLY A 54 12.81 10.77 4.89
N ALA A 55 13.09 11.42 6.03
CA ALA A 55 13.53 12.83 6.06
C ALA A 55 14.98 13.04 5.56
N SER A 56 15.81 12.00 5.50
CA SER A 56 17.26 12.08 5.31
C SER A 56 17.75 12.02 3.84
N ALA A 57 16.87 12.04 2.84
CA ALA A 57 17.28 11.93 1.43
C ALA A 57 17.58 13.28 0.74
N GLY A 58 17.36 14.40 1.41
CA GLY A 58 17.70 15.74 0.93
C GLY A 58 18.57 16.44 1.96
N GLU A 59 19.69 16.99 1.51
CA GLU A 59 20.64 17.81 2.30
C GLU A 59 21.64 16.99 3.13
N GLY A 60 22.73 16.61 2.45
CA GLY A 60 23.95 16.20 3.13
C GLY A 60 24.51 17.34 3.99
N THR A 61 24.31 17.22 5.31
CA THR A 61 25.27 17.70 6.30
C THR A 61 25.53 16.55 7.27
N ALA A 62 26.53 15.75 6.92
CA ALA A 62 27.03 14.67 7.75
C ALA A 62 27.81 15.26 8.93
N GLU A 63 27.11 15.63 10.01
CA GLU A 63 27.72 15.89 11.33
C GLU A 63 26.61 15.90 12.40
N GLY A 64 26.21 14.71 12.87
CA GLY A 64 25.24 14.54 13.94
C GLY A 64 25.48 13.26 14.71
N THR A 65 25.86 13.38 15.98
CA THR A 65 26.31 12.30 16.86
C THR A 65 25.21 11.27 17.16
N ALA A 66 25.57 10.00 16.97
CA ALA A 66 24.70 8.83 17.01
C ALA A 66 24.28 8.37 18.42
N GLU A 67 23.90 9.29 19.31
CA GLU A 67 23.57 8.96 20.70
C GLU A 67 22.12 9.32 21.03
N SER A 68 21.17 8.70 20.34
CA SER A 68 19.74 8.60 20.74
C SER A 68 19.00 7.55 19.86
N ALA A 69 19.55 6.35 19.75
CA ALA A 69 18.92 5.21 19.09
C ALA A 69 18.67 4.08 20.11
N GLY A 70 17.97 4.40 21.20
CA GLY A 70 17.45 3.37 22.10
C GLY A 70 16.33 2.59 21.40
N ASP A 71 16.48 1.27 21.33
CA ASP A 71 15.45 0.24 21.10
C ASP A 71 14.28 0.59 20.15
N ARG A 72 14.58 1.19 19.00
CA ARG A 72 13.61 1.23 17.90
C ARG A 72 13.57 -0.16 17.27
N ALA A 73 12.57 -0.93 17.68
CA ALA A 73 12.21 -2.18 17.04
C ALA A 73 11.94 -1.95 15.54
N GLY A 74 12.98 -2.14 14.71
CA GLY A 74 12.84 -2.62 13.34
C GLY A 74 12.88 -1.62 12.18
N GLY A 75 13.56 -0.49 12.31
CA GLY A 75 13.87 0.34 11.15
C GLY A 75 14.93 1.39 11.48
N SER A 76 16.18 1.17 11.06
CA SER A 76 17.14 2.26 10.96
C SER A 76 16.60 3.32 10.00
N ALA A 77 17.18 4.52 9.99
CA ALA A 77 16.98 5.51 8.93
C ALA A 77 17.59 5.02 7.59
N GLY A 78 17.28 3.78 7.22
CA GLY A 78 17.74 3.07 6.06
C GLY A 78 16.84 3.30 4.86
N GLU A 79 17.35 2.88 3.72
CA GLU A 79 16.70 2.90 2.43
C GLU A 79 15.27 2.32 2.50
N PRO A 80 14.28 2.91 1.81
CA PRO A 80 12.93 2.36 1.75
C PRO A 80 12.95 0.91 1.26
N ASP A 81 12.25 0.01 1.95
CA ASP A 81 12.14 -1.38 1.54
C ASP A 81 11.05 -1.50 0.46
N VAL A 82 11.49 -1.41 -0.80
CA VAL A 82 10.64 -1.54 -1.99
C VAL A 82 10.47 -3.00 -2.39
N PRO A 83 9.30 -3.41 -2.90
CA PRO A 83 8.99 -4.82 -3.13
C PRO A 83 9.83 -5.49 -4.23
N PHE A 84 10.47 -4.71 -5.10
CA PHE A 84 11.27 -5.23 -6.21
C PHE A 84 12.58 -4.46 -6.36
N ALA A 85 13.68 -5.19 -6.53
CA ALA A 85 15.02 -4.62 -6.64
C ALA A 85 15.24 -3.75 -7.88
N HIS A 86 14.44 -3.92 -8.93
CA HIS A 86 14.54 -3.11 -10.16
C HIS A 86 13.77 -1.80 -10.09
N TRP A 87 12.98 -1.57 -9.03
CA TRP A 87 12.27 -0.31 -8.85
C TRP A 87 13.23 0.78 -8.39
N THR A 88 13.10 1.96 -8.98
CA THR A 88 13.94 3.11 -8.64
C THR A 88 13.29 3.91 -7.52
N THR A 89 14.08 4.33 -6.54
CA THR A 89 13.62 5.20 -5.46
C THR A 89 14.11 6.61 -5.69
N ALA A 90 13.24 7.60 -5.51
CA ALA A 90 13.59 9.00 -5.61
C ALA A 90 12.91 9.81 -4.49
N PRO A 91 13.49 10.95 -4.09
CA PRO A 91 12.80 11.91 -3.24
C PRO A 91 11.47 12.36 -3.85
N ALA A 92 10.50 12.72 -3.00
CA ALA A 92 9.17 13.18 -3.42
C ALA A 92 9.20 14.40 -4.38
N GLY A 93 10.25 15.23 -4.32
CA GLY A 93 10.39 16.44 -5.15
C GLY A 93 11.21 16.29 -6.43
N SER A 94 11.72 15.11 -6.79
CA SER A 94 12.52 14.97 -8.01
C SER A 94 11.65 15.00 -9.28
N PRO A 95 12.20 15.38 -10.44
CA PRO A 95 11.43 15.50 -11.68
C PRO A 95 10.86 14.14 -12.12
N PRO A 96 9.71 14.14 -12.83
CA PRO A 96 9.09 12.90 -13.30
C PRO A 96 9.95 12.20 -14.35
N THR A 97 10.06 10.88 -14.26
CA THR A 97 10.83 10.02 -15.18
C THR A 97 10.02 9.51 -16.38
N GLY A 98 8.70 9.74 -16.37
CA GLY A 98 7.77 9.13 -17.35
C GLY A 98 7.40 7.68 -17.03
N LEU A 99 7.83 7.15 -15.88
CA LEU A 99 7.34 5.90 -15.31
C LEU A 99 6.08 6.15 -14.46
N PRO A 100 5.23 5.12 -14.25
CA PRO A 100 4.26 5.13 -13.16
C PRO A 100 4.94 5.45 -11.83
N VAL A 101 4.29 6.27 -11.01
CA VAL A 101 4.80 6.74 -9.73
C VAL A 101 4.04 6.12 -8.57
N LEU A 102 4.74 5.63 -7.55
CA LEU A 102 4.16 5.23 -6.26
C LEU A 102 4.73 6.09 -5.13
N ARG A 103 3.89 6.87 -4.46
CA ARG A 103 4.23 7.54 -3.20
C ARG A 103 4.03 6.61 -2.01
N MET A 104 5.05 6.47 -1.16
CA MET A 104 4.99 5.71 0.10
C MET A 104 5.71 6.45 1.23
N LEU A 105 5.30 6.25 2.48
CA LEU A 105 6.04 6.82 3.62
C LEU A 105 7.35 6.05 3.83
N GLY A 106 8.39 6.72 4.32
CA GLY A 106 9.69 6.08 4.58
C GLY A 106 9.66 4.98 5.65
N CYS A 107 8.63 4.89 6.49
CA CYS A 107 8.42 3.81 7.46
C CYS A 107 7.50 2.69 6.95
N GLU A 108 7.16 2.70 5.66
CA GLU A 108 6.38 1.62 5.06
C GLU A 108 7.26 0.53 4.50
N TRP A 109 6.75 -0.69 4.61
CA TRP A 109 7.26 -1.84 3.91
C TRP A 109 6.13 -2.43 3.09
N LEU A 110 6.35 -2.62 1.79
CA LEU A 110 5.37 -3.19 0.88
C LEU A 110 5.80 -4.58 0.45
N THR A 111 4.92 -5.56 0.61
CA THR A 111 5.11 -6.87 0.00
C THR A 111 4.85 -6.79 -1.50
N PRO A 112 5.44 -7.68 -2.34
CA PRO A 112 5.09 -7.78 -3.76
C PRO A 112 3.58 -7.90 -4.01
N ARG A 113 2.86 -8.58 -3.11
CA ARG A 113 1.39 -8.70 -3.22
C ARG A 113 0.65 -7.39 -2.97
N ALA A 114 1.19 -6.48 -2.17
CA ALA A 114 0.55 -5.20 -1.87
C ALA A 114 0.47 -4.26 -3.10
N VAL A 115 1.31 -4.49 -4.11
CA VAL A 115 1.38 -3.67 -5.31
C VAL A 115 0.77 -4.35 -6.55
N LEU A 116 0.14 -5.52 -6.40
CA LEU A 116 -0.58 -6.19 -7.49
C LEU A 116 -1.64 -5.33 -8.17
N PRO A 117 -2.51 -4.58 -7.44
CA PRO A 117 -3.52 -3.75 -8.10
C PRO A 117 -2.89 -2.73 -9.05
N LEU A 118 -1.75 -2.16 -8.66
CA LEU A 118 -0.96 -1.24 -9.48
C LEU A 118 -0.40 -1.96 -10.72
N ALA A 119 0.24 -3.11 -10.53
CA ALA A 119 0.84 -3.86 -11.63
C ALA A 119 -0.20 -4.22 -12.71
N VAL A 120 -1.36 -4.73 -12.27
CA VAL A 120 -2.48 -5.09 -13.17
C VAL A 120 -3.06 -3.85 -13.86
N ALA A 121 -3.17 -2.71 -13.17
CA ALA A 121 -3.67 -1.48 -13.77
C ALA A 121 -2.72 -0.92 -14.85
N VAL A 122 -1.41 -0.96 -14.60
CA VAL A 122 -0.40 -0.52 -15.58
C VAL A 122 -0.39 -1.43 -16.80
N GLU A 123 -0.47 -2.75 -16.61
CA GLU A 123 -0.47 -3.71 -17.72
C GLU A 123 -1.69 -3.53 -18.65
N ARG A 124 -2.88 -3.35 -18.07
CA ARG A 124 -4.13 -3.29 -18.83
C ARG A 124 -4.32 -2.01 -19.64
N GLU A 125 -3.63 -0.94 -19.26
CA GLU A 125 -3.75 0.38 -19.90
C GLU A 125 -2.37 0.87 -20.36
N PRO A 126 -1.70 0.13 -21.29
CA PRO A 126 -0.36 0.48 -21.73
C PRO A 126 -0.39 1.83 -22.47
N GLY A 127 0.57 2.71 -22.16
CA GLY A 127 0.66 4.04 -22.76
C GLY A 127 0.17 5.19 -21.85
N ARG A 128 -0.39 4.88 -20.68
CA ARG A 128 -0.60 5.88 -19.63
C ARG A 128 0.68 6.06 -18.80
N ALA A 129 1.66 6.73 -19.40
CA ALA A 129 3.00 6.97 -18.83
C ALA A 129 3.02 7.80 -17.52
N ALA A 130 1.87 8.24 -17.00
CA ALA A 130 1.80 9.05 -15.78
C ALA A 130 0.69 8.56 -14.84
N TRP A 131 0.61 7.25 -14.62
CA TRP A 131 -0.15 6.76 -13.48
C TRP A 131 0.51 7.22 -12.17
N ALA A 132 -0.29 7.78 -11.27
CA ALA A 132 0.14 8.15 -9.94
C ALA A 132 -0.61 7.28 -8.92
N PHE A 133 0.14 6.66 -8.03
CA PHE A 133 -0.36 5.83 -6.94
C PHE A 133 0.18 6.33 -5.62
N ARG A 134 -0.57 6.09 -4.55
CA ARG A 134 -0.12 6.30 -3.18
C ARG A 134 -0.52 5.14 -2.29
N THR A 135 0.27 4.88 -1.25
CA THR A 135 -0.14 3.98 -0.17
C THR A 135 -1.24 4.60 0.69
N ARG A 136 -1.93 3.77 1.49
CA ARG A 136 -2.86 4.29 2.53
C ARG A 136 -2.15 5.24 3.49
N GLY A 137 -0.89 4.95 3.85
CA GLY A 137 -0.11 5.81 4.75
C GLY A 137 0.02 7.23 4.20
N VAL A 138 0.38 7.37 2.92
CA VAL A 138 0.44 8.67 2.25
C VAL A 138 -0.94 9.30 2.10
N ALA A 139 -1.96 8.53 1.73
CA ALA A 139 -3.33 9.05 1.61
C ALA A 139 -3.81 9.72 2.92
N ARG A 140 -3.51 9.14 4.09
CA ARG A 140 -3.87 9.76 5.36
C ARG A 140 -3.12 11.07 5.61
N VAL A 141 -1.83 11.13 5.27
CA VAL A 141 -1.04 12.37 5.36
C VAL A 141 -1.61 13.45 4.44
N ASP A 142 -2.11 13.05 3.28
CA ASP A 142 -2.78 13.93 2.31
C ASP A 142 -4.23 14.29 2.70
N GLY A 143 -4.69 13.94 3.91
CA GLY A 143 -5.99 14.34 4.45
C GLY A 143 -7.13 13.33 4.29
N TYR A 144 -6.85 12.10 3.82
CA TYR A 144 -7.82 11.00 3.82
C TYR A 144 -7.84 10.30 5.20
N ASP A 145 -8.11 11.06 6.25
CA ASP A 145 -7.98 10.63 7.65
C ASP A 145 -9.20 9.86 8.17
N THR A 146 -10.35 9.94 7.49
CA THR A 146 -11.57 9.17 7.81
C THR A 146 -11.63 7.85 7.02
N LEU A 147 -12.27 6.83 7.62
CA LEU A 147 -12.47 5.54 6.96
C LEU A 147 -13.29 5.65 5.65
N PRO A 148 -14.40 6.41 5.58
CA PRO A 148 -15.15 6.56 4.34
C PRO A 148 -14.36 7.24 3.22
N ALA A 149 -13.56 8.27 3.54
CA ALA A 149 -12.73 8.93 2.53
C ALA A 149 -11.66 7.97 1.99
N LEU A 150 -11.05 7.18 2.88
CA LEU A 150 -10.05 6.18 2.49
C LEU A 150 -10.67 5.07 1.61
N ASP A 151 -11.83 4.52 2.02
CA ASP A 151 -12.61 3.53 1.23
C ASP A 151 -12.93 4.06 -0.18
N GLU A 152 -13.40 5.31 -0.30
CA GLU A 152 -13.69 5.92 -1.60
C GLU A 152 -12.44 6.01 -2.47
N SER A 153 -11.31 6.44 -1.91
CA SER A 153 -10.05 6.60 -2.65
C SER A 153 -9.45 5.28 -3.18
N GLU A 154 -9.94 4.15 -2.67
CA GLU A 154 -9.53 2.80 -3.06
C GLU A 154 -10.48 2.16 -4.07
N ARG A 155 -11.66 2.75 -4.34
CA ARG A 155 -12.70 2.15 -5.18
C ARG A 155 -12.29 1.83 -6.61
N TRP A 156 -11.25 2.48 -7.11
CA TRP A 156 -10.69 2.16 -8.43
C TRP A 156 -10.27 0.69 -8.53
N ALA A 157 -9.88 0.05 -7.43
CA ALA A 157 -9.48 -1.33 -7.44
C ALA A 157 -10.66 -2.28 -7.74
N ASP A 158 -11.90 -1.88 -7.42
CA ASP A 158 -13.10 -2.62 -7.81
C ASP A 158 -13.28 -2.63 -9.33
N LEU A 159 -12.85 -1.57 -10.03
CA LEU A 159 -12.85 -1.53 -11.49
C LEU A 159 -11.83 -2.53 -12.05
N VAL A 160 -10.64 -2.59 -11.46
CA VAL A 160 -9.62 -3.58 -11.84
C VAL A 160 -10.15 -5.00 -11.61
N VAL A 161 -10.77 -5.29 -10.47
CA VAL A 161 -11.35 -6.63 -10.21
C VAL A 161 -12.40 -7.00 -11.26
N ARG A 162 -13.24 -6.06 -11.68
CA ARG A 162 -14.28 -6.28 -12.70
C ARG A 162 -13.78 -6.27 -14.15
N GLY A 163 -12.49 -6.02 -14.38
CA GLY A 163 -11.96 -5.84 -15.75
C GLY A 163 -12.47 -4.58 -16.45
N ALA A 164 -12.96 -3.59 -15.71
CA ALA A 164 -13.42 -2.33 -16.27
C ALA A 164 -12.22 -1.39 -16.54
N GLY A 165 -12.33 -0.59 -17.60
CA GLY A 165 -11.30 0.40 -17.95
C GLY A 165 -11.17 1.50 -16.91
N LEU A 166 -9.95 2.04 -16.75
CA LEU A 166 -9.65 3.10 -15.78
C LEU A 166 -9.68 4.49 -16.41
N ALA A 167 -10.27 4.61 -17.60
CA ALA A 167 -10.37 5.86 -18.33
C ALA A 167 -10.96 7.03 -17.53
N PRO A 168 -12.04 6.84 -16.74
CA PRO A 168 -12.64 7.92 -15.93
C PRO A 168 -11.73 8.47 -14.83
N LEU A 169 -10.65 7.77 -14.50
CA LEU A 169 -9.71 8.13 -13.43
C LEU A 169 -8.42 8.76 -13.98
N ALA A 170 -8.41 9.17 -15.25
CA ALA A 170 -7.25 9.82 -15.86
C ALA A 170 -6.84 11.06 -15.06
N GLY A 171 -5.56 11.14 -14.71
CA GLY A 171 -4.98 12.24 -13.93
C GLY A 171 -5.25 12.18 -12.42
N ALA A 172 -6.03 11.20 -11.94
CA ALA A 172 -6.21 10.97 -10.51
C ALA A 172 -5.02 10.20 -9.93
N GLU A 173 -4.64 10.53 -8.69
CA GLU A 173 -3.72 9.71 -7.90
C GLU A 173 -4.52 8.68 -7.10
N LEU A 174 -4.19 7.40 -7.32
CA LEU A 174 -4.97 6.25 -6.86
C LEU A 174 -4.42 5.67 -5.56
N THR A 175 -5.27 5.39 -4.57
CA THR A 175 -4.82 4.81 -3.29
C THR A 175 -4.79 3.29 -3.35
N LEU A 176 -3.65 2.67 -3.06
CA LEU A 176 -3.52 1.22 -3.01
C LEU A 176 -4.42 0.64 -1.89
N PRO A 177 -5.28 -0.34 -2.19
CA PRO A 177 -6.15 -0.98 -1.19
C PRO A 177 -5.42 -2.00 -0.31
N ALA A 178 -4.11 -2.20 -0.46
CA ALA A 178 -3.41 -3.30 0.19
C ALA A 178 -2.39 -2.84 1.22
N VAL A 179 -2.43 -3.44 2.41
CA VAL A 179 -1.44 -3.26 3.49
C VAL A 179 -1.33 -4.56 4.28
N THR A 180 -0.85 -5.61 3.60
CA THR A 180 -0.31 -6.75 4.36
C THR A 180 1.18 -6.55 4.50
N ARG A 181 1.61 -6.25 5.72
CA ARG A 181 3.01 -6.31 6.13
C ARG A 181 3.25 -7.62 6.85
N SER A 182 4.41 -8.23 6.62
CA SER A 182 4.94 -9.20 7.56
C SER A 182 5.71 -8.41 8.61
N ARG A 183 5.42 -8.59 9.89
CA ARG A 183 6.36 -8.18 10.94
C ARG A 183 6.95 -9.45 11.51
N TRP A 184 8.23 -9.68 11.25
CA TRP A 184 8.96 -10.84 11.77
C TRP A 184 8.32 -12.19 11.41
N GLY A 185 7.74 -12.31 10.22
CA GLY A 185 7.09 -13.53 9.76
C GLY A 185 5.62 -13.67 10.19
N SER A 186 5.09 -12.78 11.03
CA SER A 186 3.68 -12.75 11.41
C SER A 186 2.92 -11.72 10.56
N PRO A 187 1.77 -12.08 9.96
CA PRO A 187 0.89 -11.10 9.32
C PRO A 187 0.26 -10.21 10.39
N GLU A 188 0.68 -8.94 10.46
CA GLU A 188 0.02 -7.94 11.30
C GLU A 188 -0.96 -7.12 10.45
N PRO A 189 -2.22 -6.95 10.89
CA PRO A 189 -3.19 -6.14 10.17
C PRO A 189 -2.90 -4.66 10.37
N LEU A 190 -1.96 -4.14 9.60
CA LEU A 190 -1.63 -2.72 9.54
C LEU A 190 -2.51 -2.01 8.50
N PHE A 191 -3.82 -2.29 8.53
CA PHE A 191 -4.75 -1.86 7.48
C PHE A 191 -4.84 -0.33 7.33
N ALA A 192 -4.51 0.41 8.38
CA ALA A 192 -4.52 1.87 8.42
C ALA A 192 -3.12 2.50 8.28
N GLY A 193 -2.07 1.70 8.09
CA GLY A 193 -0.67 2.14 8.01
C GLY A 193 0.13 1.90 9.30
N PRO A 194 1.42 2.30 9.32
CA PRO A 194 2.36 2.00 10.41
C PRO A 194 2.06 2.72 11.72
N HIS A 195 1.42 3.89 11.63
CA HIS A 195 1.13 4.77 12.76
C HIS A 195 -0.37 5.08 12.81
N ALA A 196 -1.20 4.07 12.57
CA ALA A 196 -2.63 4.22 12.66
C ALA A 196 -3.04 4.74 14.05
N PRO A 197 -4.03 5.66 14.15
CA PRO A 197 -4.59 6.06 15.43
C PRO A 197 -5.03 4.84 16.25
N ALA A 198 -4.83 4.89 17.57
CA ALA A 198 -5.19 3.79 18.48
C ALA A 198 -6.67 3.36 18.35
N GLU A 199 -7.53 4.29 17.98
CA GLU A 199 -8.97 4.07 17.73
C GLU A 199 -9.23 3.07 16.60
N LEU A 200 -8.31 2.98 15.63
CA LEU A 200 -8.40 2.02 14.52
C LEU A 200 -7.73 0.69 14.83
N ALA A 201 -6.93 0.59 15.89
CA ALA A 201 -6.26 -0.65 16.25
C ALA A 201 -7.27 -1.80 16.47
N GLY A 202 -8.44 -1.50 17.05
CA GLY A 202 -9.52 -2.47 17.25
C GLY A 202 -10.14 -2.98 15.95
N LEU A 203 -10.09 -2.20 14.87
CA LEU A 203 -10.63 -2.57 13.55
C LEU A 203 -9.69 -3.47 12.75
N GLY A 204 -8.40 -3.55 13.11
CA GLY A 204 -7.43 -4.41 12.44
C GLY A 204 -7.78 -5.89 12.53
N GLY A 205 -8.34 -6.33 13.67
CA GLY A 205 -8.81 -7.70 13.85
C GLY A 205 -10.00 -8.05 12.93
N LEU A 206 -10.99 -7.15 12.85
CA LEU A 206 -12.12 -7.30 11.94
C LEU A 206 -11.66 -7.35 10.48
N TYR A 207 -10.80 -6.41 10.09
CA TYR A 207 -10.23 -6.34 8.74
C TYR A 207 -9.56 -7.66 8.32
N LEU A 208 -8.67 -8.18 9.18
CA LEU A 208 -7.96 -9.42 8.92
C LEU A 208 -8.92 -10.61 8.81
N ALA A 209 -9.86 -10.73 9.75
CA ALA A 209 -10.81 -11.84 9.77
C ALA A 209 -11.69 -11.87 8.51
N VAL A 210 -12.18 -10.71 8.07
CA VAL A 210 -13.01 -10.59 6.86
C VAL A 210 -12.19 -10.92 5.62
N ARG A 211 -10.97 -10.38 5.52
CA ARG A 211 -10.06 -10.63 4.39
C ARG A 211 -9.71 -12.12 4.27
N LEU A 212 -9.32 -12.77 5.38
CA LEU A 212 -8.96 -14.19 5.38
C LEU A 212 -10.15 -15.08 4.97
N ARG A 213 -11.34 -14.86 5.56
CA ARG A 213 -12.55 -15.62 5.20
C ARG A 213 -12.93 -15.44 3.73
N ALA A 214 -12.76 -14.24 3.18
CA ALA A 214 -13.05 -13.97 1.77
C ALA A 214 -12.07 -14.71 0.84
N VAL A 215 -10.79 -14.75 1.19
CA VAL A 215 -9.78 -15.52 0.45
C VAL A 215 -10.06 -17.02 0.55
N GLU A 216 -10.30 -17.55 1.76
CA GLU A 216 -10.65 -18.96 1.98
C GLU A 216 -11.84 -19.40 1.13
N ARG A 217 -12.93 -18.64 1.17
CA ARG A 217 -14.13 -18.94 0.37
C ARG A 217 -13.84 -18.95 -1.13
N ALA A 218 -13.10 -17.97 -1.63
CA ALA A 218 -12.79 -17.89 -3.05
C ALA A 218 -11.89 -19.05 -3.52
N LEU A 219 -10.98 -19.53 -2.66
CA LEU A 219 -10.17 -20.71 -2.94
C LEU A 219 -11.00 -21.99 -2.94
N ASP A 220 -11.95 -22.13 -1.99
CA ASP A 220 -12.87 -23.26 -1.94
C ASP A 220 -13.79 -23.32 -3.17
N GLU A 221 -14.31 -22.17 -3.61
CA GLU A 221 -15.18 -22.06 -4.80
C GLU A 221 -14.42 -22.32 -6.12
N GLY A 222 -13.13 -21.96 -6.18
CA GLY A 222 -12.30 -22.19 -7.37
C GLY A 222 -11.72 -23.61 -7.48
N ALA A 223 -11.77 -24.40 -6.40
CA ALA A 223 -11.34 -25.80 -6.37
C ALA A 223 -12.45 -26.80 -6.74
N ALA A 224 -13.70 -26.33 -6.84
CA ALA A 224 -14.88 -27.10 -7.23
C ALA A 224 -15.12 -27.06 -8.75
#